data_AF-A0A8J6XBX1-F1
#
_entry.id   AF-A0A8J6XBX1-F1
#
_cell.length_a   1.000
_cell.length_b   1.000
_cell.length_c   1.000
_cell.angle_alpha   90.00
_cell.angle_beta   90.00
_cell.angle_gamma   90.00
#
_symmetry.space_group_name_H-M   'P 1'
#
loop_
_entity.id
_entity.type
_entity.pdbx_description
1 polymer ?
#
loop_
_entity_poly.entity_id
_entity_poly.type
_entity_poly.pdbx_seq_one_letter_code
_entity_poly.pdbx_strand_id
1 'polypeptide(L)'
;MSLTLQKGIDPQTGGIVWVMLDSDYQVVEPIQRYLSYLCGLKSPNTVETYGYGLKAWWEFLLSKNLNWREVDISDLEDFVYWLRVGDTSSVISMQPVKALRTERTINLTITTVTTFYEYHAACKNISPLQFSRVVTTKGTLRKGLLAGIAKSKPTRNKLVKLKEPKKFPGCLSDEEIETLVNACSRLRDKLIILMLNSTGIRKGELLGLLCGIHVVESLLVQSFGETLYNVTA
;
A
#
# COMPACT_ATOMS: atom_id res chain seq x y z
N MET A 1 24.08 -8.15 -6.29
CA MET A 1 23.25 -9.29 -5.83
C MET A 1 21.81 -8.98 -6.19
N SER A 2 21.14 -9.82 -6.97
CA SER A 2 19.72 -9.62 -7.33
C SER A 2 18.83 -10.27 -6.28
N LEU A 3 17.91 -9.51 -5.70
CA LEU A 3 16.94 -10.04 -4.74
C LEU A 3 15.65 -10.44 -5.44
N THR A 4 15.02 -11.50 -4.96
CA THR A 4 13.75 -11.99 -5.47
C THR A 4 12.75 -12.17 -4.33
N LEU A 5 11.61 -11.50 -4.44
CA LEU A 5 10.48 -11.73 -3.55
C LEU A 5 9.58 -12.80 -4.17
N GLN A 6 9.36 -13.90 -3.47
CA GLN A 6 8.54 -15.01 -3.94
C GLN A 6 7.33 -15.23 -3.04
N LYS A 7 6.20 -15.57 -3.67
CA LYS A 7 4.97 -15.97 -2.98
C LYS A 7 5.04 -17.46 -2.65
N GLY A 8 4.81 -17.80 -1.39
CA GLY A 8 4.70 -19.17 -0.91
C GLY A 8 3.37 -19.43 -0.22
N ILE A 9 3.15 -20.69 0.12
CA ILE A 9 2.06 -21.15 0.97
C ILE A 9 2.69 -21.82 2.18
N ASP A 10 2.31 -21.38 3.37
CA ASP A 10 2.73 -22.03 4.61
C ASP A 10 2.09 -23.42 4.70
N PRO A 11 2.89 -24.50 4.78
CA PRO A 11 2.38 -25.87 4.81
C PRO A 11 1.53 -26.18 6.05
N GLN A 12 1.68 -25.44 7.15
CA GLN A 12 0.94 -25.69 8.39
C GLN A 12 -0.40 -24.95 8.42
N THR A 13 -0.40 -23.68 7.98
CA THR A 13 -1.59 -22.82 8.05
C THR A 13 -2.36 -22.72 6.74
N GLY A 14 -1.75 -23.13 5.60
CA GLY A 14 -2.27 -22.86 4.26
C GLY A 14 -2.26 -21.38 3.88
N GLY A 15 -1.69 -20.52 4.73
CA GLY A 15 -1.66 -19.08 4.54
C GLY A 15 -0.67 -18.63 3.47
N ILE A 16 -0.92 -17.48 2.85
CA ILE A 16 0.03 -16.85 1.94
C ILE A 16 1.21 -16.30 2.74
N VAL A 17 2.42 -16.71 2.37
CA VAL A 17 3.68 -16.17 2.90
C VAL A 17 4.50 -15.56 1.79
N TRP A 18 5.35 -14.61 2.15
CA TRP A 18 6.30 -13.98 1.24
C TRP A 18 7.71 -14.26 1.70
N VAL A 19 8.55 -14.70 0.78
CA VAL A 19 9.93 -15.11 1.05
C VAL A 19 10.89 -14.23 0.26
N MET A 20 11.89 -13.65 0.94
CA MET A 20 12.94 -12.87 0.30
C MET A 20 14.18 -13.72 0.08
N LEU A 21 14.56 -13.91 -1.18
CA LEU A 21 15.70 -14.71 -1.60
C LEU A 21 16.77 -13.87 -2.27
N ASP A 22 18.02 -14.27 -2.11
CA ASP A 22 19.15 -13.72 -2.84
C ASP A 22 19.43 -14.46 -4.17
N SER A 23 20.56 -14.14 -4.82
CA SER A 23 20.95 -14.73 -6.09
C SER A 23 21.25 -16.23 -6.01
N ASP A 24 21.60 -16.72 -4.82
CA ASP A 24 21.91 -18.12 -4.55
C ASP A 24 20.70 -18.85 -3.96
N TYR A 25 19.52 -18.25 -4.07
CA TYR A 25 18.25 -18.72 -3.51
C TYR A 25 18.31 -18.93 -1.99
N GLN A 26 19.21 -18.23 -1.30
CA GLN A 26 19.27 -18.22 0.16
C GLN A 26 18.35 -17.15 0.72
N VAL A 27 17.77 -17.45 1.88
CA VAL A 27 16.86 -16.54 2.56
C VAL A 27 17.64 -15.35 3.12
N VAL A 28 17.19 -14.14 2.78
CA VAL A 28 17.73 -12.91 3.38
C VAL A 28 17.15 -12.74 4.78
N GLU A 29 17.85 -13.32 5.76
CA GLU A 29 17.39 -13.49 7.13
C GLU A 29 16.81 -12.21 7.77
N PRO A 30 17.46 -11.02 7.69
CA PRO A 30 16.93 -9.83 8.36
C PRO A 30 15.58 -9.40 7.79
N ILE A 31 15.42 -9.48 6.47
CA ILE A 31 14.17 -9.18 5.77
C ILE A 31 13.13 -10.24 6.12
N GLN A 32 13.50 -11.52 6.03
CA GLN A 32 12.57 -12.63 6.23
C GLN A 32 11.96 -12.61 7.63
N ARG A 33 12.77 -12.35 8.65
CA ARG A 33 12.31 -12.27 10.04
C ARG A 33 11.23 -11.20 10.22
N TYR A 34 11.43 -10.04 9.59
CA TYR A 34 10.46 -8.95 9.63
C TYR A 34 9.19 -9.25 8.82
N LEU A 35 9.29 -9.81 7.61
CA LEU A 35 8.12 -10.19 6.81
C LEU A 35 7.27 -11.24 7.53
N SER A 36 7.92 -12.21 8.18
CA SER A 36 7.24 -13.25 8.97
C SER A 36 6.48 -12.65 10.15
N TYR A 37 7.06 -11.65 10.83
CA TYR A 37 6.37 -10.87 11.87
C TYR A 37 5.14 -10.14 11.32
N LEU A 38 5.23 -9.55 10.12
CA LEU A 38 4.11 -8.83 9.52
C LEU A 38 2.95 -9.74 9.08
N CYS A 39 3.22 -10.98 8.71
CA CYS A 39 2.17 -11.94 8.33
C CYS A 39 1.11 -12.14 9.43
N GLY A 40 1.48 -12.04 10.71
CA GLY A 40 0.54 -12.11 11.82
C GLY A 40 -0.28 -10.84 12.08
N LEU A 41 0.09 -9.72 11.46
CA LEU A 41 -0.45 -8.38 11.78
C LEU A 41 -1.10 -7.66 10.59
N LYS A 42 -0.77 -8.06 9.37
CA LYS A 42 -1.10 -7.34 8.14
C LYS A 42 -1.63 -8.30 7.08
N SER A 43 -2.42 -7.76 6.15
CA SER A 43 -2.90 -8.53 5.00
C SER A 43 -1.75 -8.96 4.09
N PRO A 44 -1.87 -10.09 3.36
CA PRO A 44 -0.82 -10.58 2.47
C PRO A 44 -0.36 -9.55 1.43
N ASN A 45 -1.27 -8.74 0.89
CA ASN A 45 -0.93 -7.69 -0.08
C ASN A 45 -0.11 -6.56 0.55
N THR A 46 -0.32 -6.28 1.84
CA THR A 46 0.49 -5.30 2.58
C THR A 46 1.90 -5.85 2.78
N VAL A 47 2.02 -7.12 3.17
CA VAL A 47 3.31 -7.80 3.34
C VAL A 47 4.08 -7.85 2.01
N GLU A 48 3.40 -8.16 0.91
CA GLU A 48 3.98 -8.11 -0.44
C GLU A 48 4.58 -6.73 -0.75
N THR A 49 3.78 -5.68 -0.52
CA THR A 49 4.19 -4.31 -0.81
C THR A 49 5.40 -3.90 0.04
N TYR A 50 5.44 -4.35 1.29
CA TYR A 50 6.58 -4.14 2.18
C TYR A 50 7.80 -4.93 1.70
N GLY A 51 7.62 -6.17 1.24
CA GLY A 51 8.67 -6.97 0.62
C GLY A 51 9.35 -6.24 -0.55
N TYR A 52 8.57 -5.68 -1.48
CA TYR A 52 9.13 -4.89 -2.58
C TYR A 52 9.83 -3.61 -2.11
N GLY A 53 9.31 -2.96 -1.07
CA GLY A 53 9.97 -1.81 -0.46
C GLY A 53 11.34 -2.16 0.13
N LEU A 54 11.44 -3.30 0.82
CA LEU A 54 12.69 -3.79 1.41
C LEU A 54 13.68 -4.29 0.36
N LYS A 55 13.19 -4.92 -0.71
CA LYS A 55 14.02 -5.28 -1.86
C LYS A 55 14.73 -4.04 -2.42
N ALA A 56 13.99 -2.97 -2.67
CA ALA A 56 14.57 -1.72 -3.18
C ALA A 56 15.59 -1.11 -2.20
N TRP A 57 15.31 -1.17 -0.90
CA TRP A 57 16.25 -0.71 0.14
C TRP A 57 17.54 -1.51 0.15
N TRP A 58 17.45 -2.85 0.08
CA TRP A 58 18.65 -3.69 0.04
C TRP A 58 19.48 -3.47 -1.24
N GLU A 59 18.81 -3.31 -2.39
CA GLU A 59 19.50 -3.02 -3.66
C GLU A 59 20.28 -1.70 -3.56
N PHE A 60 19.71 -0.69 -2.90
CA PHE A 60 20.40 0.57 -2.60
C PHE A 60 21.59 0.39 -1.65
N LEU A 61 21.43 -0.36 -0.55
CA LEU A 61 22.52 -0.62 0.37
C LEU A 61 23.69 -1.32 -0.33
N LEU A 62 23.39 -2.30 -1.18
CA LEU A 62 24.39 -3.01 -1.97
C LEU A 62 25.11 -2.09 -2.97
N SER A 63 24.39 -1.20 -3.65
CA SER A 63 25.01 -0.27 -4.62
C SER A 63 25.92 0.77 -3.94
N LYS A 64 25.62 1.13 -2.69
CA LYS A 64 26.45 2.04 -1.87
C LYS A 64 27.46 1.31 -0.97
N ASN A 65 27.50 -0.02 -1.01
CA ASN A 65 28.34 -0.85 -0.13
C ASN A 65 28.14 -0.55 1.37
N LEU A 66 26.89 -0.29 1.76
CA LEU A 66 26.49 0.04 3.13
C LEU A 66 26.07 -1.21 3.90
N ASN A 67 26.46 -1.27 5.17
CA ASN A 67 25.95 -2.28 6.10
C ASN A 67 24.59 -1.83 6.63
N TRP A 68 23.55 -2.65 6.46
CA TRP A 68 22.21 -2.34 6.95
C TRP A 68 22.15 -2.06 8.47
N ARG A 69 23.11 -2.52 9.26
CA ARG A 69 23.16 -2.26 10.72
C ARG A 69 23.74 -0.89 11.08
N GLU A 70 24.45 -0.25 10.16
CA GLU A 70 25.26 0.96 10.41
C GLU A 70 24.72 2.18 9.65
N VAL A 71 23.49 2.08 9.15
CA VAL A 71 22.87 3.17 8.38
C VAL A 71 22.45 4.34 9.27
N ASP A 72 22.46 5.54 8.72
CA ASP A 72 21.98 6.75 9.38
C ASP A 72 20.83 7.43 8.63
N ILE A 73 20.44 8.62 9.09
CA ILE A 73 19.35 9.39 8.48
C ILE A 73 19.74 9.90 7.09
N SER A 74 21.02 10.23 6.87
CA SER A 74 21.51 10.72 5.58
C SER A 74 21.43 9.63 4.51
N ASP A 75 21.70 8.36 4.87
CA ASP A 75 21.49 7.23 3.96
C ASP A 75 20.03 7.07 3.53
N LEU A 76 19.08 7.38 4.42
CA LEU A 76 17.66 7.36 4.10
C LEU A 76 17.27 8.50 3.16
N GLU A 77 17.88 9.67 3.29
CA GLU A 77 17.70 10.80 2.36
C GLU A 77 18.27 10.47 0.97
N ASP A 78 19.47 9.91 0.93
CA ASP A 78 20.14 9.43 -0.28
C ASP A 78 19.32 8.34 -0.97
N PHE A 79 18.69 7.46 -0.20
CA PHE A 79 17.80 6.46 -0.76
C PHE A 79 16.52 7.06 -1.35
N VAL A 80 15.96 8.09 -0.73
CA VAL A 80 14.82 8.81 -1.31
C VAL A 80 15.21 9.48 -2.62
N TYR A 81 16.41 10.04 -2.70
CA TYR A 81 16.95 10.55 -3.95
C TYR A 81 17.12 9.43 -4.99
N TRP A 82 17.72 8.30 -4.61
CA TRP A 82 17.90 7.12 -5.45
C TRP A 82 16.57 6.54 -5.96
N LEU A 83 15.51 6.53 -5.15
CA LEU A 83 14.18 6.08 -5.59
C LEU A 83 13.55 7.01 -6.64
N ARG A 84 13.88 8.31 -6.60
CA ARG A 84 13.37 9.30 -7.56
C ARG A 84 14.14 9.26 -8.88
N VAL A 85 15.47 9.24 -8.80
CA VAL A 85 16.35 9.48 -9.94
C VAL A 85 16.92 8.17 -10.51
N GLY A 86 16.94 7.10 -9.71
CA GLY A 86 17.60 5.84 -10.03
C GLY A 86 19.08 5.86 -9.66
N ASP A 87 19.80 4.83 -10.10
CA ASP A 87 21.25 4.79 -9.99
C ASP A 87 21.88 5.71 -11.04
N THR A 88 22.31 6.90 -10.62
CA THR A 88 22.94 7.90 -11.51
C THR A 88 24.45 7.72 -11.64
N SER A 89 25.00 6.59 -11.20
CA SER A 89 26.46 6.34 -11.22
C SER A 89 27.08 6.42 -12.63
N SER A 90 26.29 6.40 -13.70
CA SER A 90 26.78 6.47 -15.08
C SER A 90 26.51 7.79 -15.83
N VAL A 91 25.52 8.62 -15.45
CA VAL A 91 25.19 9.87 -16.18
C VAL A 91 24.53 10.90 -15.26
N ILE A 92 25.14 12.08 -15.11
CA ILE A 92 24.50 13.26 -14.52
C ILE A 92 23.72 13.97 -15.64
N SER A 93 22.39 13.87 -15.62
CA SER A 93 21.54 14.61 -16.56
C SER A 93 21.45 16.09 -16.16
N MET A 94 21.74 17.02 -17.07
CA MET A 94 21.53 18.47 -16.88
C MET A 94 20.04 18.89 -16.95
N GLN A 95 19.14 17.96 -17.27
CA GLN A 95 17.69 18.21 -17.33
C GLN A 95 16.99 17.73 -16.04
N PRO A 96 15.84 18.33 -15.66
CA PRO A 96 15.07 17.87 -14.51
C PRO A 96 14.68 16.40 -14.70
N VAL A 97 15.27 15.51 -13.89
CA VAL A 97 15.00 14.07 -13.97
C VAL A 97 13.56 13.80 -13.55
N LYS A 98 12.78 13.23 -14.48
CA LYS A 98 11.43 12.76 -14.19
C LYS A 98 11.50 11.64 -13.15
N ALA A 99 10.80 11.82 -12.03
CA ALA A 99 10.82 10.82 -10.96
C ALA A 99 10.31 9.45 -11.46
N LEU A 100 11.10 8.39 -11.23
CA LEU A 100 10.77 7.02 -11.62
C LEU A 100 9.56 6.47 -10.85
N ARG A 101 9.36 6.95 -9.63
CA ARG A 101 8.30 6.49 -8.72
C ARG A 101 7.45 7.66 -8.24
N THR A 102 6.18 7.38 -7.99
CA THR A 102 5.26 8.35 -7.39
C THR A 102 5.64 8.63 -5.94
N GLU A 103 5.33 9.83 -5.46
CA GLU A 103 5.60 10.25 -4.08
C GLU A 103 4.95 9.32 -3.06
N ARG A 104 3.75 8.80 -3.39
CA ARG A 104 3.03 7.81 -2.58
C ARG A 104 3.83 6.51 -2.44
N THR A 105 4.41 6.02 -3.53
CA THR A 105 5.22 4.80 -3.53
C THR A 105 6.47 5.01 -2.68
N ILE A 106 7.15 6.15 -2.86
CA ILE A 106 8.34 6.51 -2.08
C ILE A 106 8.01 6.59 -0.59
N ASN A 107 6.95 7.29 -0.22
CA ASN A 107 6.52 7.40 1.17
C ASN A 107 6.15 6.05 1.79
N LEU A 108 5.56 5.14 1.01
CA LEU A 108 5.27 3.77 1.44
C LEU A 108 6.55 2.97 1.67
N THR A 109 7.52 3.08 0.76
CA THR A 109 8.85 2.46 0.93
C THR A 109 9.56 3.01 2.16
N ILE A 110 9.57 4.33 2.37
CA ILE A 110 10.11 4.94 3.61
C ILE A 110 9.40 4.37 4.85
N THR A 111 8.06 4.22 4.82
CA THR A 111 7.32 3.59 5.92
C THR A 111 7.85 2.20 6.22
N THR A 112 8.05 1.42 5.17
CA THR A 112 8.49 0.03 5.25
C THR A 112 9.87 -0.04 5.89
N VAL A 113 10.82 0.79 5.44
CA VAL A 113 12.18 0.84 5.98
C VAL A 113 12.19 1.32 7.44
N THR A 114 11.44 2.38 7.77
CA THR A 114 11.34 2.86 9.16
C THR A 114 10.81 1.78 10.10
N THR A 115 9.71 1.12 9.71
CA THR A 115 9.08 0.07 10.54
C THR A 115 9.92 -1.20 10.64
N PHE A 116 10.70 -1.52 9.61
CA PHE A 116 11.71 -2.58 9.64
C PHE A 116 12.80 -2.30 10.69
N TYR A 117 13.35 -1.08 10.73
CA TYR A 117 14.35 -0.72 11.74
C TYR A 117 13.76 -0.61 13.14
N GLU A 118 12.53 -0.11 13.30
CA GLU A 118 11.82 -0.13 14.58
C GLU A 118 11.64 -1.56 15.11
N TYR A 119 11.33 -2.52 14.23
CA TYR A 119 11.25 -3.94 14.58
C TYR A 119 12.59 -4.50 15.06
N HIS A 120 13.67 -4.30 14.29
CA HIS A 120 14.99 -4.82 14.66
C HIS A 120 15.58 -4.15 15.90
N ALA A 121 15.31 -2.87 16.13
CA ALA A 121 15.66 -2.18 17.37
C ALA A 121 14.90 -2.77 18.57
N ALA A 122 13.61 -3.10 18.41
CA ALA A 122 12.83 -3.75 19.47
C ALA A 122 13.35 -5.16 19.80
N CYS A 123 13.84 -5.89 18.80
CA CYS A 123 14.51 -7.18 18.98
C CYS A 123 15.94 -7.07 19.57
N LYS A 124 16.46 -5.86 19.79
CA LYS A 124 17.84 -5.57 20.22
C LYS A 124 18.91 -6.04 19.21
N ASN A 125 18.54 -6.18 17.94
CA ASN A 125 19.47 -6.58 16.88
C ASN A 125 20.36 -5.41 16.42
N ILE A 126 19.90 -4.17 16.62
CA ILE A 126 20.61 -2.93 16.26
C ILE A 126 20.35 -1.89 17.36
N SER A 127 21.23 -0.90 17.47
CA SER A 127 20.93 0.34 18.20
C SER A 127 19.69 1.04 17.62
N PRO A 128 18.88 1.71 18.46
CA PRO A 128 17.67 2.37 17.98
C PRO A 128 18.01 3.55 17.07
N LEU A 129 17.79 3.37 15.77
CA LEU A 129 17.91 4.42 14.77
C LEU A 129 16.68 5.35 14.82
N GLN A 130 16.90 6.66 14.96
CA GLN A 130 15.82 7.64 15.07
C GLN A 130 15.40 8.20 13.71
N PHE A 131 14.71 7.39 12.90
CA PHE A 131 14.12 7.85 11.63
C PHE A 131 12.81 8.65 11.77
N SER A 132 12.30 8.74 13.00
CA SER A 132 11.07 9.47 13.31
C SER A 132 11.29 10.40 14.50
N ARG A 133 10.62 11.56 14.45
CA ARG A 133 10.52 12.50 15.57
C ARG A 133 9.14 12.38 16.18
N VAL A 134 9.09 12.16 17.49
CA VAL A 134 7.83 12.27 18.22
C VAL A 134 7.43 13.74 18.21
N VAL A 135 6.29 14.05 17.59
CA VAL A 135 5.73 15.40 17.58
C VAL A 135 4.39 15.35 18.30
N THR A 136 4.29 16.08 19.40
CA THR A 136 3.00 16.29 20.05
C THR A 136 2.23 17.33 19.22
N THR A 137 1.53 16.86 18.19
CA THR A 137 0.58 17.71 17.46
C THR A 137 -0.55 18.09 18.41
N LYS A 138 -0.80 19.38 18.63
CA LYS A 138 -2.03 19.84 19.29
C LYS A 138 -3.20 19.35 18.44
N GLY A 139 -4.02 18.48 19.02
CA GLY A 139 -5.08 17.70 18.39
C GLY A 139 -5.74 18.35 17.19
N THR A 140 -5.27 18.03 15.99
CA THR A 140 -6.11 18.11 14.81
C THR A 140 -6.81 16.78 14.71
N LEU A 141 -7.85 16.60 15.55
CA LEU A 141 -8.80 15.54 15.29
C LEU A 141 -9.30 15.76 13.87
N ARG A 142 -9.17 14.72 13.02
CA ARG A 142 -10.08 14.60 11.88
C ARG A 142 -11.47 14.87 12.46
N LYS A 143 -12.18 15.89 11.95
CA LYS A 143 -13.53 16.29 12.39
C LYS A 143 -14.48 15.11 12.20
N GLY A 144 -14.42 14.15 13.11
CA GLY A 144 -15.27 12.99 13.18
C GLY A 144 -16.24 13.17 14.33
N LEU A 145 -17.21 12.26 14.39
CA LEU A 145 -18.34 12.30 15.30
C LEU A 145 -17.92 12.36 16.80
N LEU A 146 -16.72 11.88 17.13
CA LEU A 146 -16.17 11.85 18.49
C LEU A 146 -15.07 12.91 18.74
N ALA A 147 -15.07 14.00 17.96
CA ALA A 147 -13.98 14.96 17.98
C ALA A 147 -13.78 15.70 19.32
N GLY A 148 -14.83 15.79 20.13
CA GLY A 148 -14.80 16.46 21.43
C GLY A 148 -14.35 15.60 22.62
N ILE A 149 -14.28 14.27 22.47
CA ILE A 149 -14.08 13.34 23.61
C ILE A 149 -12.64 12.80 23.65
N ALA A 150 -11.97 12.70 22.50
CA ALA A 150 -10.65 12.08 22.42
C ALA A 150 -9.53 13.07 22.82
N LYS A 151 -8.78 12.74 23.88
CA LYS A 151 -7.53 13.44 24.24
C LYS A 151 -6.52 13.33 23.09
N SER A 152 -5.83 14.43 22.79
CA SER A 152 -4.78 14.48 21.76
C SER A 152 -3.64 13.53 22.12
N LYS A 153 -3.41 12.50 21.31
CA LYS A 153 -2.28 11.58 21.47
C LYS A 153 -1.05 12.15 20.72
N PRO A 154 0.16 12.04 21.28
CA PRO A 154 1.38 12.39 20.54
C PRO A 154 1.50 11.50 19.30
N THR A 155 1.88 12.09 18.17
CA THR A 155 2.02 11.37 16.90
C THR A 155 3.48 11.34 16.48
N ARG A 156 3.95 10.22 15.92
CA ARG A 156 5.29 10.16 15.34
C ARG A 156 5.24 10.71 13.93
N ASN A 157 5.99 11.78 13.68
CA ASN A 157 6.22 12.30 12.34
C ASN A 157 7.54 11.74 11.82
N LYS A 158 7.54 11.32 10.56
CA LYS A 158 8.77 10.91 9.88
C LYS A 158 9.64 12.11 9.58
N LEU A 159 10.95 11.93 9.68
CA LEU A 159 11.92 12.97 9.32
C LEU A 159 11.95 13.19 7.80
N VAL A 160 11.81 12.11 7.03
CA VAL A 160 11.77 12.15 5.57
C VAL A 160 10.37 11.82 5.06
N LYS A 161 9.74 12.76 4.35
CA LYS A 161 8.44 12.59 3.70
C LYS A 161 8.28 13.52 2.52
N LEU A 162 7.84 12.98 1.37
CA LEU A 162 7.51 13.76 0.19
C LEU A 162 6.05 14.23 0.21
N LYS A 163 5.79 15.43 -0.33
CA LYS A 163 4.44 15.97 -0.47
C LYS A 163 3.72 15.25 -1.63
N GLU A 164 2.66 14.53 -1.30
CA GLU A 164 1.86 13.80 -2.28
C GLU A 164 0.84 14.73 -2.96
N PRO A 165 0.75 14.75 -4.30
CA PRO A 165 -0.33 15.44 -5.00
C PRO A 165 -1.66 14.68 -4.78
N LYS A 166 -2.73 15.41 -4.43
CA LYS A 166 -4.07 14.82 -4.36
C LYS A 166 -4.59 14.60 -5.78
N LYS A 167 -4.78 13.34 -6.18
CA LYS A 167 -5.42 12.98 -7.44
C LYS A 167 -6.84 12.52 -7.18
N PHE A 168 -7.81 13.17 -7.81
CA PHE A 168 -9.18 12.68 -7.88
C PHE A 168 -9.34 11.97 -9.23
N PRO A 169 -9.60 10.66 -9.26
CA PRO A 169 -9.65 9.90 -10.52
C PRO A 169 -10.91 10.19 -11.37
N GLY A 170 -11.81 11.06 -10.92
CA GLY A 170 -13.09 11.32 -11.59
C GLY A 170 -14.18 10.35 -11.16
N CYS A 171 -15.43 10.71 -11.48
CA CYS A 171 -16.58 9.81 -11.46
C CYS A 171 -17.13 9.72 -12.89
N LEU A 172 -17.70 8.58 -13.25
CA LEU A 172 -18.41 8.41 -14.52
C LEU A 172 -19.76 9.14 -14.46
N SER A 173 -20.22 9.68 -15.59
CA SER A 173 -21.59 10.19 -15.72
C SER A 173 -22.59 9.04 -15.89
N ASP A 174 -23.87 9.31 -15.67
CA ASP A 174 -24.94 8.31 -15.81
C ASP A 174 -25.02 7.79 -17.26
N GLU A 175 -24.78 8.64 -18.26
CA GLU A 175 -24.74 8.26 -19.68
C GLU A 175 -23.55 7.34 -20.01
N GLU A 176 -22.38 7.59 -19.41
CA GLU A 176 -21.20 6.73 -19.56
C GLU A 176 -21.43 5.36 -18.91
N ILE A 177 -22.13 5.32 -17.77
CA ILE A 177 -22.49 4.09 -17.07
C ILE A 177 -23.49 3.27 -17.90
N GLU A 178 -24.52 3.91 -18.45
CA GLU A 178 -25.49 3.25 -19.32
C GLU A 178 -24.80 2.65 -20.56
N THR A 179 -23.86 3.39 -21.16
CA THR A 179 -23.05 2.90 -22.28
C THR A 179 -22.25 1.66 -21.90
N LEU A 180 -21.61 1.64 -20.73
CA LEU A 180 -20.86 0.48 -20.23
C LEU A 180 -21.74 -0.74 -19.96
N VAL A 181 -22.93 -0.54 -19.39
CA VAL A 181 -23.89 -1.61 -19.12
C VAL A 181 -24.41 -2.21 -20.42
N ASN A 182 -24.72 -1.38 -21.42
CA ASN A 182 -25.22 -1.83 -22.71
C ASN A 182 -24.15 -2.56 -23.54
N ALA A 183 -22.87 -2.22 -23.36
CA ALA A 183 -21.75 -2.94 -23.98
C ALA A 183 -21.49 -4.34 -23.39
N CYS A 184 -22.00 -4.63 -22.19
CA CYS A 184 -21.80 -5.93 -21.53
C CYS A 184 -22.82 -6.98 -22.02
N SER A 185 -22.34 -8.15 -22.44
CA SER A 185 -23.21 -9.23 -22.93
C SER A 185 -23.77 -10.15 -21.83
N ARG A 186 -23.15 -10.18 -20.65
CA ARG A 186 -23.55 -11.07 -19.53
C ARG A 186 -24.27 -10.29 -18.43
N LEU A 187 -25.41 -10.80 -17.97
CA LEU A 187 -26.18 -10.23 -16.85
C LEU A 187 -25.34 -10.05 -15.58
N ARG A 188 -24.43 -10.98 -15.29
CA ARG A 188 -23.49 -10.86 -14.18
C ARG A 188 -22.64 -9.60 -14.26
N ASP A 189 -22.10 -9.30 -15.44
CA ASP A 189 -21.17 -8.19 -15.62
C ASP A 189 -21.94 -6.85 -15.58
N LYS A 190 -23.18 -6.82 -16.12
CA LYS A 190 -24.13 -5.71 -15.94
C LYS A 190 -24.44 -5.44 -14.46
N LEU A 191 -24.77 -6.49 -13.70
CA LEU A 191 -25.06 -6.40 -12.27
C LEU A 191 -23.86 -5.86 -11.48
N ILE A 192 -22.64 -6.31 -11.80
CA ILE A 192 -21.41 -5.83 -11.16
C ILE A 192 -21.27 -4.32 -11.33
N ILE A 193 -21.47 -3.80 -12.54
CA ILE A 193 -21.36 -2.35 -12.83
C ILE A 193 -22.42 -1.56 -12.04
N LEU A 194 -23.67 -1.99 -12.10
CA LEU A 194 -24.78 -1.32 -11.40
C LEU A 194 -24.62 -1.35 -9.87
N MET A 195 -24.14 -2.46 -9.30
CA MET A 195 -23.87 -2.58 -7.87
C MET A 195 -22.74 -1.66 -7.42
N LEU A 196 -21.63 -1.60 -8.18
CA LEU A 196 -20.51 -0.70 -7.89
C LEU A 196 -20.95 0.77 -7.93
N ASN A 197 -21.79 1.15 -8.89
CA ASN A 197 -22.28 2.52 -9.02
C ASN A 197 -23.26 2.91 -7.91
N SER A 198 -24.28 2.10 -7.67
CA SER A 198 -25.37 2.42 -6.72
C SER A 198 -24.93 2.41 -5.25
N THR A 199 -24.07 1.47 -4.86
CA THR A 199 -23.70 1.29 -3.44
C THR A 199 -22.33 1.89 -3.09
N GLY A 200 -21.49 2.15 -4.09
CA GLY A 200 -20.12 2.60 -3.89
C GLY A 200 -19.20 1.60 -3.18
N ILE A 201 -19.59 0.31 -3.11
CA ILE A 201 -18.77 -0.74 -2.48
C ILE A 201 -17.45 -0.94 -3.22
N ARG A 202 -16.42 -1.36 -2.49
CA ARG A 202 -15.14 -1.73 -3.11
C ARG A 202 -15.26 -3.06 -3.83
N LYS A 203 -14.49 -3.24 -4.90
CA LYS A 203 -14.42 -4.54 -5.62
C LYS A 203 -14.17 -5.76 -4.71
N GLY A 204 -13.39 -5.58 -3.64
CA GLY A 204 -13.12 -6.65 -2.67
C GLY A 204 -14.33 -6.98 -1.80
N GLU A 205 -15.16 -6.00 -1.48
CA GLU A 205 -16.42 -6.18 -0.75
C GLU A 205 -17.46 -6.85 -1.65
N LEU A 206 -17.55 -6.43 -2.93
CA LEU A 206 -18.39 -7.07 -3.95
C LEU A 206 -18.07 -8.56 -4.10
N LEU A 207 -16.78 -8.93 -4.18
CA LEU A 207 -16.34 -10.33 -4.26
C LEU A 207 -16.63 -11.11 -2.96
N GLY A 208 -16.75 -10.43 -1.83
CA GLY A 208 -17.07 -11.00 -0.53
C GLY A 208 -18.56 -11.08 -0.22
N LEU A 209 -19.44 -10.66 -1.15
CA LEU A 209 -20.88 -10.78 -0.98
C LEU A 209 -21.28 -12.26 -0.97
N LEU A 210 -21.61 -12.75 0.22
CA LEU A 210 -22.26 -14.05 0.41
C LEU A 210 -23.75 -13.93 0.06
N CYS A 211 -24.35 -15.04 -0.39
CA CYS A 211 -25.70 -15.13 -0.95
C CYS A 211 -26.85 -14.90 0.06
N GLY A 212 -26.66 -14.03 1.06
CA GLY A 212 -27.63 -13.63 2.07
C GLY A 212 -28.18 -12.21 1.85
N ILE A 213 -28.33 -11.79 0.60
CA ILE A 213 -28.94 -10.50 0.27
C ILE A 213 -30.43 -10.59 0.59
N HIS A 214 -30.84 -10.02 1.72
CA HIS A 214 -32.24 -9.79 2.02
C HIS A 214 -32.73 -8.61 1.19
N VAL A 215 -33.42 -8.93 0.11
CA VAL A 215 -34.08 -7.91 -0.72
C VAL A 215 -35.27 -7.37 0.06
N VAL A 216 -35.11 -6.17 0.60
CA VAL A 216 -36.24 -5.39 1.11
C VAL A 216 -36.86 -4.72 -0.11
N GLU A 217 -37.98 -5.27 -0.58
CA GLU A 217 -38.66 -4.93 -1.84
C GLU A 217 -38.99 -3.43 -1.96
N SER A 218 -39.12 -2.72 -0.84
CA SER A 218 -39.36 -1.27 -0.79
C SER A 218 -38.15 -0.39 -1.15
N LEU A 219 -36.92 -0.90 -1.12
CA LEU A 219 -35.68 -0.12 -1.39
C LEU A 219 -35.18 -0.25 -2.84
N LEU A 220 -35.46 -1.37 -3.51
CA LEU A 220 -35.06 -1.54 -4.92
C LEU A 220 -35.81 -0.57 -5.85
N VAL A 221 -37.10 -0.34 -5.60
CA VAL A 221 -37.92 0.56 -6.41
C VAL A 221 -37.49 2.03 -6.24
N GLN A 222 -37.01 2.42 -5.06
CA GLN A 222 -36.52 3.78 -4.82
C GLN A 222 -35.10 4.04 -5.34
N SER A 223 -34.23 3.03 -5.40
CA SER A 223 -32.82 3.20 -5.79
C SER A 223 -32.48 2.75 -7.22
N PHE A 224 -33.36 1.98 -7.88
CA PHE A 224 -33.13 1.40 -9.22
C PHE A 224 -34.30 1.63 -10.19
N GLY A 225 -35.18 2.58 -9.88
CA GLY A 225 -36.53 2.73 -10.43
C GLY A 225 -36.68 2.92 -11.94
N GLU A 226 -35.61 3.09 -12.70
CA GLU A 226 -35.66 3.14 -14.18
C GLU A 226 -34.59 2.27 -14.85
N THR A 227 -33.43 2.03 -14.21
CA THR A 227 -32.27 1.38 -14.87
C THR A 227 -32.40 -0.14 -14.99
N LEU A 228 -33.19 -0.80 -14.14
CA LEU A 228 -33.38 -2.26 -14.22
C LEU A 228 -34.36 -2.68 -15.32
N TYR A 229 -35.28 -1.82 -15.74
CA TYR A 229 -36.25 -2.15 -16.81
C TYR A 229 -35.58 -2.38 -18.17
N ASN A 230 -34.47 -1.70 -18.45
CA ASN A 230 -33.72 -1.83 -19.70
C ASN A 230 -32.74 -3.02 -19.71
N VAL A 231 -32.51 -3.69 -18.58
CA VAL A 231 -31.59 -4.85 -18.51
C VAL A 231 -32.29 -6.17 -18.84
N THR A 232 -33.63 -6.21 -18.77
CA THR A 232 -34.47 -7.37 -19.05
C THR A 232 -35.10 -7.41 -20.44
N ALA A 233 -34.80 -6.44 -21.32
CA ALA A 233 -35.25 -6.40 -22.71
C ALA A 233 -34.15 -6.84 -23.69
#